data_AF-A0A9D5JSP5-F1
#
_entry.id   AF-A0A9D5JSP5-F1
#
_cell.length_a   1.000
_cell.length_b   1.000
_cell.length_c   1.000
_cell.angle_alpha   90.00
_cell.angle_beta   90.00
_cell.angle_gamma   90.00
#
_symmetry.space_group_name_H-M   'P 1'
#
loop_
_entity.id
_entity.type
_entity.pdbx_description
1 polymer ?
#
loop_
_entity_poly.entity_id
_entity_poly.type
_entity_poly.pdbx_seq_one_letter_code
_entity_poly.pdbx_strand_id
1 'polypeptide(L)'
;MPYTIKKEGSQHCVYKKDTNEKVKCHSSAKEAQAHLGALESNVQETMAEIERIVLEKGGPVLLGIAVTNRPALPLPPMRIVDIDGKRYIKTPFLRAGVFEDPRYGRLIFNQAVFDAMLKNFENGASYFGVSLDLRHKPELGALAWYSKDHGGFIKKEYDPEYGTLLVGYGVPTGQDAIELIEKGKYIYASVDFHPNYKNPLVKKLSTDDLVELADTDLVSLEEIMSDVTIAQAELDALKEQAKKAEQVEDLEAKLAELESQVAKEVEEKEAVQEEAEELEEKVTKLEADLKSYRKEEDDTDVPEAVRVQLEQQNEEINRLKKEALASRVDALIEKAKARRDEEGKGHSPILLEIARSAMLGETIEAGEEKVIRLESVDPASLASYSRKAWELLLEVLPGQVQFETKTETSEPTENPLNADKTYGKDVIDAFWADM
;
A
#
# COMPACT_ATOMS: atom_id res chain seq x y z
N MET A 1 -8.91 24.69 19.28
CA MET A 1 -7.83 25.68 19.40
C MET A 1 -6.76 25.14 20.34
N PRO A 2 -5.51 24.98 19.88
CA PRO A 2 -4.47 24.25 20.60
C PRO A 2 -3.75 25.07 21.68
N TYR A 3 -4.08 26.35 21.89
CA TYR A 3 -3.36 27.20 22.85
C TYR A 3 -4.27 27.79 23.95
N THR A 4 -3.70 28.10 25.11
CA THR A 4 -4.35 28.79 26.24
C THR A 4 -3.40 29.79 26.90
N ILE A 5 -3.95 30.81 27.55
CA ILE A 5 -3.16 31.74 28.38
C ILE A 5 -3.35 31.37 29.84
N LYS A 6 -2.25 31.22 30.59
CA LYS A 6 -2.24 31.04 32.04
C LYS A 6 -1.40 32.14 32.68
N LYS A 7 -1.84 32.66 33.83
CA LYS A 7 -1.09 33.65 34.61
C LYS A 7 -0.11 32.95 35.55
N GLU A 8 1.16 33.32 35.49
CA GLU A 8 2.21 32.79 36.36
C GLU A 8 3.00 33.94 36.99
N GLY A 9 2.78 34.15 38.28
CA GLY A 9 3.32 35.31 38.99
C GLY A 9 2.85 36.63 38.35
N SER A 10 3.81 37.44 37.90
CA SER A 10 3.56 38.71 37.20
C SER A 10 3.40 38.57 35.68
N GLN A 11 3.58 37.38 35.12
CA GLN A 11 3.59 37.14 33.67
C GLN A 11 2.34 36.40 33.20
N HIS A 12 2.04 36.55 31.90
CA HIS A 12 0.97 35.86 31.19
C HIS A 12 1.59 34.94 30.13
N CYS A 13 1.48 33.64 30.32
CA CYS A 13 2.16 32.64 29.50
C CYS A 13 1.18 31.90 28.58
N VAL A 14 1.56 31.75 27.31
CA VAL A 14 0.83 30.96 26.32
C VAL A 14 1.31 29.51 26.39
N TYR A 15 0.36 28.58 26.44
CA TYR A 15 0.56 27.15 26.61
C TYR A 15 -0.12 26.35 25.50
N LYS A 16 0.48 25.25 25.07
CA LYS A 16 -0.20 24.21 24.28
C LYS A 16 -1.20 23.45 25.16
N LYS A 17 -2.45 23.25 24.70
CA LYS A 17 -3.54 22.64 25.49
C LYS A 17 -3.34 21.14 25.73
N ASP A 18 -2.79 20.47 24.74
CA ASP A 18 -2.56 19.03 24.69
C ASP A 18 -1.34 18.61 25.52
N THR A 19 -0.20 19.28 25.35
CA THR A 19 1.04 18.93 26.03
C THR A 19 1.29 19.72 27.31
N ASN A 20 0.50 20.78 27.54
CA ASN A 20 0.75 21.76 28.60
C ASN A 20 2.16 22.38 28.51
N GLU A 21 2.76 22.39 27.32
CA GLU A 21 4.08 22.96 27.06
C GLU A 21 3.99 24.49 26.98
N LYS A 22 4.90 25.19 27.66
CA LYS A 22 4.99 26.65 27.67
C LYS A 22 5.63 27.15 26.37
N VAL A 23 4.89 27.95 25.62
CA VAL A 23 5.37 28.55 24.37
C VAL A 23 6.13 29.84 24.64
N LYS A 24 5.49 30.81 25.31
CA LYS A 24 6.08 32.12 25.61
C LYS A 24 5.33 32.86 26.71
N CYS A 25 6.05 33.56 27.57
CA CYS A 25 5.49 34.46 28.58
C CYS A 25 5.61 35.92 28.15
N HIS A 26 4.60 36.70 28.52
CA HIS A 26 4.50 38.12 28.24
C HIS A 26 4.27 38.92 29.51
N SER A 27 4.66 40.19 29.48
CA SER A 27 4.56 41.07 30.64
C SER A 27 3.11 41.47 30.93
N SER A 28 2.25 41.46 29.90
CA SER A 28 0.84 41.84 30.02
C SER A 28 -0.11 40.82 29.37
N ALA A 29 -1.36 40.81 29.82
CA ALA A 29 -2.40 39.98 29.23
C ALA A 29 -2.64 40.34 27.75
N LYS A 30 -2.54 41.63 27.40
CA LYS A 30 -2.74 42.14 26.04
C LYS A 30 -1.70 41.58 25.06
N GLU A 31 -0.44 41.54 25.47
CA GLU A 31 0.65 40.95 24.67
C GLU A 31 0.48 39.43 24.51
N ALA A 32 0.12 38.73 25.58
CA ALA A 32 -0.17 37.30 25.50
C ALA A 32 -1.35 37.00 24.57
N GLN A 33 -2.39 37.85 24.57
CA GLN A 33 -3.55 37.72 23.72
C GLN A 33 -3.24 38.05 22.25
N ALA A 34 -2.40 39.06 21.99
CA ALA A 34 -1.91 39.34 20.64
C ALA A 34 -1.05 38.19 20.09
N HIS A 35 -0.19 37.59 20.93
CA HIS A 35 0.60 36.42 20.55
C HIS A 35 -0.28 35.20 20.28
N LEU A 36 -1.31 34.96 21.11
CA LEU A 36 -2.30 33.93 20.88
C LEU A 36 -3.01 34.13 19.54
N GLY A 37 -3.48 35.35 19.25
CA GLY A 37 -4.13 35.68 17.98
C GLY A 37 -3.23 35.49 16.77
N ALA A 38 -1.93 35.82 16.87
CA ALA A 38 -0.96 35.56 15.81
C ALA A 38 -0.73 34.06 15.58
N LEU A 39 -0.60 33.27 16.66
CA LEU A 39 -0.49 31.81 16.58
C LEU A 39 -1.76 31.20 15.95
N GLU A 40 -2.94 31.71 16.31
CA GLU A 40 -4.21 31.27 15.73
C GLU A 40 -4.31 31.62 14.24
N SER A 41 -3.89 32.83 13.84
CA SER A 41 -3.87 33.26 12.44
C SER A 41 -2.94 32.38 11.59
N ASN A 42 -1.72 32.11 12.07
CA ASN A 42 -0.78 31.27 11.35
C ASN A 42 -1.29 29.83 11.19
N VAL A 43 -1.96 29.30 12.22
CA VAL A 43 -2.60 27.98 12.15
C VAL A 43 -3.73 27.99 11.13
N GLN A 44 -4.59 29.02 11.12
CA GLN A 44 -5.68 29.13 10.14
C GLN A 44 -5.17 29.22 8.71
N GLU A 45 -4.13 30.03 8.46
CA GLU A 45 -3.50 30.17 7.14
C GLU A 45 -2.88 28.84 6.67
N THR A 46 -2.14 28.16 7.55
CA THR A 46 -1.57 26.84 7.27
C THR A 46 -2.66 25.80 6.99
N MET A 47 -3.76 25.82 7.77
CA MET A 47 -4.88 24.90 7.55
C MET A 47 -5.57 25.16 6.21
N ALA A 48 -5.76 26.43 5.84
CA ALA A 48 -6.34 26.81 4.56
C ALA A 48 -5.44 26.41 3.37
N GLU A 49 -4.13 26.55 3.52
CA GLU A 49 -3.18 26.11 2.49
C GLU A 49 -3.16 24.59 2.31
N ILE A 50 -3.13 23.82 3.40
CA ILE A 50 -3.21 22.36 3.34
C ILE A 50 -4.55 21.91 2.75
N GLU A 51 -5.65 22.53 3.16
CA GLU A 51 -6.97 22.29 2.57
C GLU A 51 -6.96 22.54 1.06
N ARG A 52 -6.40 23.68 0.63
CA ARG A 52 -6.27 24.00 -0.80
C ARG A 52 -5.47 22.93 -1.54
N ILE A 53 -4.31 22.52 -1.03
CA ILE A 53 -3.46 21.50 -1.66
C ILE A 53 -4.20 20.15 -1.79
N VAL A 54 -4.94 19.77 -0.74
CA VAL A 54 -5.71 18.52 -0.73
C VAL A 54 -6.87 18.58 -1.75
N LEU A 55 -7.54 19.72 -1.86
CA LEU A 55 -8.69 19.89 -2.74
C LEU A 55 -8.32 20.16 -4.22
N GLU A 56 -7.22 20.85 -4.49
CA GLU A 56 -6.73 21.15 -5.85
C GLU A 56 -6.49 19.88 -6.69
N LYS A 57 -6.19 18.77 -6.02
CA LYS A 57 -5.94 17.48 -6.68
C LYS A 57 -7.19 16.60 -6.83
N GLY A 58 -8.38 17.18 -6.71
CA GLY A 58 -9.67 16.48 -6.81
C GLY A 58 -10.19 15.92 -5.49
N GLY A 59 -9.45 16.11 -4.40
CA GLY A 59 -9.82 15.67 -3.06
C GLY A 59 -9.66 14.15 -2.83
N PRO A 60 -9.67 13.71 -1.56
CA PRO A 60 -9.42 12.31 -1.26
C PRO A 60 -10.54 11.39 -1.72
N VAL A 61 -10.20 10.15 -2.07
CA VAL A 61 -11.14 9.11 -2.47
C VAL A 61 -11.13 7.99 -1.44
N LEU A 62 -12.31 7.62 -0.94
CA LEU A 62 -12.50 6.47 -0.06
C LEU A 62 -12.31 5.18 -0.88
N LEU A 63 -11.42 4.30 -0.43
CA LEU A 63 -11.13 3.04 -1.10
C LEU A 63 -11.81 1.85 -0.43
N GLY A 64 -11.88 1.86 0.90
CA GLY A 64 -12.48 0.77 1.67
C GLY A 64 -12.50 1.08 3.15
N ILE A 65 -13.25 0.30 3.91
CA ILE A 65 -13.32 0.39 5.36
C ILE A 65 -13.19 -1.02 5.92
N ALA A 66 -12.41 -1.22 6.98
CA ALA A 66 -12.27 -2.52 7.60
C ALA A 66 -12.58 -2.47 9.09
N VAL A 67 -13.13 -3.57 9.59
CA VAL A 67 -13.34 -3.75 11.03
C VAL A 67 -12.01 -3.95 11.76
N THR A 68 -11.87 -3.31 12.93
CA THR A 68 -10.66 -3.35 13.76
C THR A 68 -10.99 -3.19 15.25
N ASN A 69 -10.09 -3.65 16.11
CA ASN A 69 -10.11 -3.33 17.54
C ASN A 69 -9.07 -2.26 17.91
N ARG A 70 -8.30 -1.79 16.94
CA ARG A 70 -7.24 -0.81 17.09
C ARG A 70 -7.43 0.26 16.02
N PRO A 71 -8.38 1.20 16.21
CA PRO A 71 -8.58 2.25 15.23
C PRO A 71 -7.40 3.21 15.29
N ALA A 72 -6.99 3.73 14.12
CA ALA A 72 -5.94 4.75 14.05
C ALA A 72 -6.37 6.08 14.68
N LEU A 73 -7.68 6.32 14.74
CA LEU A 73 -8.31 7.50 15.31
C LEU A 73 -9.28 7.09 16.42
N PRO A 74 -9.42 7.85 17.52
CA PRO A 74 -10.46 7.57 18.49
C PRO A 74 -11.82 7.86 17.85
N LEU A 75 -12.66 6.83 17.77
CA LEU A 75 -13.95 6.82 17.10
C LEU A 75 -14.99 6.17 18.02
N PRO A 76 -16.27 6.54 17.92
CA PRO A 76 -17.32 5.80 18.60
C PRO A 76 -17.41 4.36 18.05
N PRO A 77 -17.86 3.40 18.87
CA PRO A 77 -17.96 2.01 18.45
C PRO A 77 -19.00 1.83 17.34
N MET A 78 -18.74 0.86 16.47
CA MET A 78 -19.72 0.36 15.52
C MET A 78 -20.89 -0.28 16.25
N ARG A 79 -22.08 -0.21 15.65
CA ARG A 79 -23.28 -0.82 16.23
C ARG A 79 -24.32 -1.11 15.17
N ILE A 80 -25.22 -2.03 15.48
CA ILE A 80 -26.42 -2.24 14.68
C ILE A 80 -27.46 -1.18 15.05
N VAL A 81 -28.10 -0.60 14.04
CA VAL A 81 -29.21 0.35 14.20
C VAL A 81 -30.36 0.01 13.27
N ASP A 82 -31.57 0.34 13.68
CA ASP A 82 -32.77 0.23 12.85
C ASP A 82 -33.12 1.60 12.26
N ILE A 83 -33.25 1.67 10.94
CA ILE A 83 -33.67 2.87 10.21
C ILE A 83 -34.79 2.45 9.26
N ASP A 84 -35.98 3.03 9.43
CA ASP A 84 -37.16 2.76 8.60
C ASP A 84 -37.50 1.26 8.46
N GLY A 85 -37.34 0.50 9.55
CA GLY A 85 -37.61 -0.93 9.60
C GLY A 85 -36.54 -1.82 8.95
N LYS A 86 -35.39 -1.26 8.57
CA LYS A 86 -34.23 -1.99 8.08
C LYS A 86 -33.05 -1.91 9.06
N ARG A 87 -32.34 -3.02 9.24
CA ARG A 87 -31.13 -3.10 10.06
C ARG A 87 -29.92 -2.61 9.26
N TYR A 88 -29.12 -1.77 9.88
CA TYR A 88 -27.88 -1.24 9.33
C TYR A 88 -26.72 -1.46 10.31
N ILE A 89 -25.54 -1.77 9.78
CA ILE A 89 -24.28 -1.58 10.48
C ILE A 89 -23.94 -0.09 10.39
N LYS A 90 -24.03 0.61 11.52
CA LYS A 90 -23.57 1.99 11.67
C LYS A 90 -22.08 1.97 11.98
N THR A 91 -21.29 2.56 11.09
CA THR A 91 -19.83 2.48 11.13
C THR A 91 -19.21 3.88 11.09
N PRO A 92 -18.86 4.46 12.25
CA PRO A 92 -17.99 5.63 12.31
C PRO A 92 -16.57 5.24 11.89
N PHE A 93 -15.99 5.90 10.88
CA PHE A 93 -14.66 5.53 10.36
C PHE A 93 -13.69 6.70 10.18
N LEU A 94 -14.17 7.94 10.20
CA LEU A 94 -13.34 9.15 10.24
C LEU A 94 -13.97 10.19 11.15
N ARG A 95 -13.14 11.02 11.78
CA ARG A 95 -13.57 12.17 12.55
C ARG A 95 -12.82 13.43 12.13
N ALA A 96 -13.48 14.57 12.23
CA ALA A 96 -12.87 15.85 11.96
C ALA A 96 -11.81 16.17 13.03
N GLY A 97 -10.71 16.77 12.60
CA GLY A 97 -9.59 17.11 13.45
C GLY A 97 -8.28 17.20 12.69
N VAL A 98 -7.23 17.49 13.45
CA VAL A 98 -5.85 17.45 12.98
C VAL A 98 -5.18 16.29 13.71
N PHE A 99 -4.54 15.41 12.95
CA PHE A 99 -3.91 14.19 13.44
C PHE A 99 -2.47 14.13 12.97
N GLU A 100 -1.60 13.56 13.79
CA GLU A 100 -0.21 13.28 13.40
C GLU A 100 -0.08 11.76 13.23
N ASP A 101 0.16 11.31 12.00
CA ASP A 101 0.48 9.91 11.68
C ASP A 101 1.99 9.82 11.38
N PRO A 102 2.72 8.84 11.94
CA PRO A 102 4.15 8.69 11.70
C PRO A 102 4.56 8.51 10.23
N ARG A 103 3.66 7.99 9.39
CA ARG A 103 3.91 7.67 7.97
C ARG A 103 3.47 8.80 7.06
N TYR A 104 2.32 9.41 7.34
CA TYR A 104 1.70 10.42 6.48
C TYR A 104 1.88 11.86 6.97
N GLY A 105 2.51 12.05 8.13
CA GLY A 105 2.68 13.34 8.75
C GLY A 105 1.36 13.91 9.29
N ARG A 106 1.17 15.22 9.14
CA ARG A 106 -0.01 15.90 9.64
C ARG A 106 -1.20 15.73 8.70
N LEU A 107 -2.21 14.99 9.15
CA LEU A 107 -3.48 14.79 8.47
C LEU A 107 -4.52 15.79 8.97
N ILE A 108 -5.25 16.41 8.04
CA ILE A 108 -6.33 17.35 8.36
C ILE A 108 -7.62 16.82 7.76
N PHE A 109 -8.56 16.49 8.64
CA PHE A 109 -9.92 16.14 8.27
C PHE A 109 -10.84 17.27 8.73
N ASN A 110 -11.29 18.09 7.80
CA ASN A 110 -12.23 19.16 8.08
C ASN A 110 -13.51 18.98 7.24
N GLN A 111 -14.40 19.96 7.34
CA GLN A 111 -15.69 19.91 6.66
C GLN A 111 -15.54 19.81 5.15
N ALA A 112 -14.65 20.61 4.55
CA ALA A 112 -14.43 20.61 3.11
C ALA A 112 -13.79 19.30 2.62
N VAL A 113 -12.84 18.73 3.38
CA VAL A 113 -12.26 17.42 3.07
C VAL A 113 -13.33 16.32 3.09
N PHE A 114 -14.22 16.33 4.08
CA PHE A 114 -15.34 15.38 4.13
C PHE A 114 -16.33 15.57 2.98
N ASP A 115 -16.60 16.82 2.59
CA ASP A 115 -17.49 17.12 1.47
C ASP A 115 -16.88 16.65 0.14
N ALA A 116 -15.57 16.80 -0.05
CA ALA A 116 -14.87 16.27 -1.21
C ALA A 116 -14.87 14.73 -1.24
N MET A 117 -14.59 14.07 -0.10
CA MET A 117 -14.67 12.61 0.01
C MET A 117 -16.06 12.08 -0.34
N LEU A 118 -17.11 12.72 0.17
CA LEU A 118 -18.50 12.34 -0.12
C LEU A 118 -18.85 12.56 -1.58
N LYS A 119 -18.46 13.70 -2.16
CA LYS A 119 -18.65 13.97 -3.58
C LYS A 119 -17.97 12.92 -4.45
N ASN A 120 -16.72 12.56 -4.13
CA ASN A 120 -15.98 11.52 -4.86
C ASN A 120 -16.62 10.14 -4.70
N PHE A 121 -17.11 9.82 -3.50
CA PHE A 121 -17.86 8.60 -3.24
C PHE A 121 -19.16 8.53 -4.06
N GLU A 122 -19.95 9.60 -4.07
CA GLU A 122 -21.21 9.68 -4.83
C GLU A 122 -20.98 9.61 -6.35
N ASN A 123 -19.85 10.14 -6.82
CA ASN A 123 -19.44 10.05 -8.22
C ASN A 123 -18.83 8.70 -8.61
N GLY A 124 -18.73 7.73 -7.69
CA GLY A 124 -18.15 6.41 -7.97
C GLY A 124 -16.65 6.47 -8.30
N ALA A 125 -15.91 7.41 -7.71
CA ALA A 125 -14.48 7.57 -7.99
C ALA A 125 -13.65 6.32 -7.62
N SER A 126 -14.10 5.54 -6.63
CA SER A 126 -13.56 4.20 -6.34
C SER A 126 -14.30 3.16 -7.19
N TYR A 127 -13.54 2.42 -8.01
CA TYR A 127 -14.10 1.40 -8.90
C TYR A 127 -14.76 0.24 -8.15
N PHE A 128 -14.16 -0.20 -7.04
CA PHE A 128 -14.64 -1.34 -6.26
C PHE A 128 -15.80 -0.99 -5.33
N GLY A 129 -16.24 0.28 -5.31
CA GLY A 129 -17.15 0.78 -4.29
C GLY A 129 -16.47 0.93 -2.93
N VAL A 130 -17.26 1.10 -1.87
CA VAL A 130 -16.78 1.16 -0.49
C VAL A 130 -17.54 0.15 0.34
N SER A 131 -16.83 -0.83 0.88
CA SER A 131 -17.35 -1.91 1.72
C SER A 131 -16.81 -1.84 3.15
N LEU A 132 -17.41 -2.64 4.04
CA LEU A 132 -16.90 -2.95 5.36
C LEU A 132 -16.30 -4.36 5.37
N ASP A 133 -14.98 -4.48 5.27
CA ASP A 133 -14.32 -5.77 5.12
C ASP A 133 -13.78 -6.33 6.43
N LEU A 134 -13.63 -7.66 6.47
CA LEU A 134 -12.91 -8.33 7.54
C LEU A 134 -11.39 -8.12 7.38
N ARG A 135 -10.81 -7.16 8.11
CA ARG A 135 -9.35 -6.89 8.16
C ARG A 135 -8.69 -6.41 6.84
N HIS A 136 -9.34 -5.54 6.07
CA HIS A 136 -8.85 -5.05 4.77
C HIS A 136 -8.55 -6.19 3.78
N LYS A 137 -9.30 -7.28 3.88
CA LYS A 137 -9.19 -8.46 3.02
C LYS A 137 -10.50 -8.66 2.25
N PRO A 138 -10.66 -8.03 1.07
CA PRO A 138 -11.87 -8.17 0.27
C PRO A 138 -12.21 -9.63 -0.05
N GLU A 139 -11.19 -10.50 -0.13
CA GLU A 139 -11.35 -11.94 -0.38
C GLU A 139 -12.08 -12.70 0.74
N LEU A 140 -12.15 -12.12 1.95
CA LEU A 140 -12.90 -12.69 3.08
C LEU A 140 -14.38 -12.26 3.08
N GLY A 141 -14.78 -11.44 2.10
CA GLY A 141 -16.13 -10.91 1.96
C GLY A 141 -16.37 -9.65 2.79
N ALA A 142 -17.28 -8.82 2.27
CA ALA A 142 -17.77 -7.64 2.93
C ALA A 142 -18.84 -8.00 3.97
N LEU A 143 -18.75 -7.42 5.17
CA LEU A 143 -19.80 -7.46 6.19
C LEU A 143 -20.98 -6.54 5.85
N ALA A 144 -20.71 -5.48 5.09
CA ALA A 144 -21.71 -4.58 4.54
C ALA A 144 -21.13 -3.78 3.37
N TRP A 145 -22.01 -3.28 2.52
CA TRP A 145 -21.66 -2.34 1.45
C TRP A 145 -22.28 -0.98 1.73
N TYR A 146 -21.54 0.10 1.48
CA TYR A 146 -22.01 1.46 1.71
C TYR A 146 -22.57 2.13 0.45
N SER A 147 -22.63 1.43 -0.67
CA SER A 147 -23.19 1.95 -1.92
C SER A 147 -24.71 1.88 -1.96
N LYS A 148 -25.32 2.83 -2.69
CA LYS A 148 -26.78 2.93 -2.85
C LYS A 148 -27.37 1.66 -3.47
N ASP A 149 -26.66 1.03 -4.40
CA ASP A 149 -27.10 -0.20 -5.07
C ASP A 149 -27.26 -1.39 -4.11
N HIS A 150 -26.52 -1.37 -3.00
CA HIS A 150 -26.61 -2.37 -1.93
C HIS A 150 -27.44 -1.87 -0.74
N GLY A 151 -28.18 -0.77 -0.91
CA GLY A 151 -29.02 -0.16 0.11
C GLY A 151 -28.27 0.59 1.20
N GLY A 152 -26.96 0.75 1.06
CA GLY A 152 -26.10 1.49 1.98
C GLY A 152 -25.86 2.94 1.57
N PHE A 153 -25.25 3.70 2.47
CA PHE A 153 -24.85 5.10 2.22
C PHE A 153 -23.76 5.55 3.20
N ILE A 154 -23.09 6.65 2.87
CA ILE A 154 -22.16 7.35 3.76
C ILE A 154 -22.68 8.78 3.96
N LYS A 155 -22.61 9.29 5.18
CA LYS A 155 -22.95 10.68 5.48
C LYS A 155 -22.13 11.24 6.63
N LYS A 156 -22.17 12.57 6.78
CA LYS A 156 -21.66 13.25 7.96
C LYS A 156 -22.65 13.16 9.11
N GLU A 157 -22.14 13.01 10.32
CA GLU A 157 -22.92 13.13 11.54
C GLU A 157 -22.16 13.93 12.59
N TYR A 158 -22.89 14.61 13.47
CA TYR A 158 -22.30 15.26 14.63
C TYR A 158 -22.45 14.37 15.85
N ASP A 159 -21.34 14.15 16.55
CA ASP A 159 -21.28 13.50 17.84
C ASP A 159 -20.80 14.52 18.90
N PRO A 160 -21.46 14.64 20.06
CA PRO A 160 -21.06 15.60 21.10
C PRO A 160 -19.65 15.38 21.66
N GLU A 161 -19.17 14.14 21.69
CA GLU A 161 -17.86 13.78 22.24
C GLU A 161 -16.78 13.80 21.15
N TYR A 162 -17.10 13.33 19.94
CA TYR A 162 -16.11 13.15 18.87
C TYR A 162 -16.13 14.24 17.80
N GLY A 163 -17.12 15.14 17.81
CA GLY A 163 -17.30 16.19 16.81
C GLY A 163 -17.94 15.66 15.52
N THR A 164 -17.62 16.28 14.38
CA THR A 164 -18.12 15.83 13.08
C THR A 164 -17.45 14.53 12.66
N LEU A 165 -18.24 13.54 12.27
CA LEU A 165 -17.83 12.21 11.84
C LEU A 165 -18.24 11.95 10.39
N LEU A 166 -17.49 11.11 9.67
CA LEU A 166 -18.02 10.37 8.53
C LEU A 166 -18.45 8.98 9.00
N VAL A 167 -19.69 8.65 8.67
CA VAL A 167 -20.37 7.44 9.13
C VAL A 167 -20.97 6.71 7.94
N GLY A 168 -20.61 5.44 7.81
CA GLY A 168 -21.19 4.50 6.88
C GLY A 168 -22.40 3.81 7.49
N TYR A 169 -23.44 3.62 6.69
CA TYR A 169 -24.63 2.84 7.00
C TYR A 169 -24.75 1.76 5.95
N GLY A 170 -24.34 0.55 6.28
CA GLY A 170 -24.37 -0.57 5.35
C GLY A 170 -25.38 -1.62 5.79
N VAL A 171 -26.14 -2.18 4.85
CA VAL A 171 -27.00 -3.33 5.15
C VAL A 171 -26.10 -4.53 5.41
N PRO A 172 -26.25 -5.25 6.54
CA PRO A 172 -25.46 -6.44 6.82
C PRO A 172 -25.62 -7.48 5.72
N THR A 173 -24.52 -8.07 5.25
CA THR A 173 -24.56 -9.13 4.22
C THR A 173 -25.10 -10.45 4.73
N GLY A 174 -25.07 -10.67 6.05
CA GLY A 174 -25.56 -11.88 6.69
C GLY A 174 -25.75 -11.75 8.20
N GLN A 175 -26.29 -12.81 8.81
CA GLN A 175 -26.50 -12.89 10.26
C GLN A 175 -25.17 -12.96 11.03
N ASP A 176 -24.15 -13.55 10.43
CA ASP A 176 -22.78 -13.58 10.93
C ASP A 176 -22.19 -12.16 11.05
N ALA A 177 -22.42 -11.29 10.07
CA ALA A 177 -22.00 -9.89 10.14
C ALA A 177 -22.65 -9.16 11.33
N ILE A 178 -23.94 -9.40 11.58
CA ILE A 178 -24.66 -8.86 12.73
C ILE A 178 -24.04 -9.35 14.04
N GLU A 179 -23.84 -10.66 14.15
CA GLU A 179 -23.29 -11.27 15.36
C GLU A 179 -21.87 -10.78 15.68
N LEU A 180 -21.03 -10.58 14.66
CA LEU A 180 -19.67 -10.08 14.82
C LEU A 180 -19.64 -8.71 15.48
N ILE A 181 -20.57 -7.84 15.10
CA ILE A 181 -20.69 -6.47 15.61
C ILE A 181 -21.35 -6.48 16.99
N GLU A 182 -22.47 -7.19 17.17
CA GLU A 182 -23.20 -7.24 18.46
C GLU A 182 -22.41 -7.91 19.57
N LYS A 183 -21.63 -8.95 19.25
CA LYS A 183 -20.74 -9.63 20.22
C LYS A 183 -19.47 -8.83 20.49
N GLY A 184 -19.27 -7.68 19.83
CA GLY A 184 -18.10 -6.82 20.01
C GLY A 184 -16.78 -7.48 19.61
N LYS A 185 -16.80 -8.46 18.68
CA LYS A 185 -15.57 -9.10 18.19
C LYS A 185 -14.68 -8.08 17.48
N TYR A 186 -15.33 -7.13 16.81
CA TYR A 186 -14.70 -5.91 16.30
C TYR A 186 -15.51 -4.69 16.75
N ILE A 187 -14.82 -3.73 17.36
CA ILE A 187 -15.48 -2.57 17.99
C ILE A 187 -15.46 -1.34 17.09
N TYR A 188 -14.41 -1.16 16.29
CA TYR A 188 -14.17 0.05 15.51
C TYR A 188 -13.94 -0.25 14.02
N ALA A 189 -13.82 0.81 13.23
CA ALA A 189 -13.43 0.72 11.83
C ALA A 189 -12.17 1.53 11.53
N SER A 190 -11.42 1.06 10.54
CA SER A 190 -10.30 1.77 9.93
C SER A 190 -10.65 2.07 8.48
N VAL A 191 -10.46 3.31 8.05
CA VAL A 191 -10.66 3.71 6.66
C VAL A 191 -9.36 3.53 5.87
N ASP A 192 -9.51 3.15 4.61
CA ASP A 192 -8.48 3.32 3.60
C ASP A 192 -8.94 4.39 2.60
N PHE A 193 -8.09 5.37 2.37
CA PHE A 193 -8.36 6.47 1.45
C PHE A 193 -7.07 6.90 0.76
N HIS A 194 -7.20 7.42 -0.45
CA HIS A 194 -6.07 7.91 -1.21
C HIS A 194 -6.30 9.37 -1.61
N PRO A 195 -5.34 10.29 -1.33
CA PRO A 195 -5.54 11.72 -1.51
C PRO A 195 -5.73 12.12 -2.98
N ASN A 196 -5.12 11.37 -3.91
CA ASN A 196 -5.14 11.66 -5.36
C ASN A 196 -5.41 10.38 -6.17
N TYR A 197 -6.48 9.64 -5.85
CA TYR A 197 -6.73 8.37 -6.52
C TYR A 197 -7.03 8.59 -8.01
N LYS A 198 -6.28 7.90 -8.88
CA LYS A 198 -6.58 7.82 -10.32
C LYS A 198 -7.08 6.43 -10.60
N ASN A 199 -8.33 6.31 -11.08
CA ASN A 199 -8.90 5.02 -11.41
C ASN A 199 -8.06 4.36 -12.54
N PRO A 200 -7.42 3.20 -12.30
CA PRO A 200 -6.54 2.57 -13.29
C PRO A 200 -7.30 2.11 -14.55
N LEU A 201 -8.62 1.93 -14.48
CA LEU A 201 -9.44 1.53 -15.63
C LEU A 201 -9.75 2.70 -16.58
N VAL A 202 -9.69 3.95 -16.09
CA VAL A 202 -9.87 5.14 -16.95
C VAL A 202 -8.68 5.31 -17.89
N LYS A 203 -7.50 4.76 -17.56
CA LYS A 203 -6.33 4.76 -18.46
C LYS A 203 -6.47 3.79 -19.65
N LYS A 204 -7.44 2.86 -19.62
CA LYS A 204 -7.73 1.92 -20.73
C LYS A 204 -8.82 2.43 -21.70
N LEU A 205 -9.31 3.67 -21.54
CA LEU A 205 -10.33 4.30 -22.41
C LEU A 205 -9.84 5.61 -23.05
N SER A 206 -8.58 5.66 -23.51
CA SER A 206 -8.07 6.76 -24.34
C SER A 206 -7.11 6.18 -25.38
N THR A 207 -7.39 6.24 -26.69
CA THR A 207 -7.38 7.46 -27.51
C THR A 207 -8.53 7.62 -28.50
N ASP A 208 -9.35 6.59 -28.74
CA ASP A 208 -10.28 6.59 -29.88
C ASP A 208 -11.68 7.13 -29.54
N ASP A 209 -12.10 7.05 -28.28
CA ASP A 209 -13.47 7.44 -27.87
C ASP A 209 -13.64 8.92 -27.46
N LEU A 210 -12.55 9.72 -27.43
CA LEU A 210 -12.59 11.14 -27.04
C LEU A 210 -12.66 12.13 -28.22
N VAL A 211 -12.65 11.64 -29.47
CA VAL A 211 -12.69 12.50 -30.66
C VAL A 211 -14.11 13.01 -30.99
N GLU A 212 -15.16 12.43 -30.42
CA GLU A 212 -16.55 12.80 -30.79
C GLU A 212 -17.18 13.98 -30.02
N LEU A 213 -16.46 14.63 -29.10
CA LEU A 213 -17.03 15.72 -28.29
C LEU A 213 -16.30 17.08 -28.37
N ALA A 214 -15.36 17.25 -29.30
CA ALA A 214 -14.59 18.50 -29.43
C ALA A 214 -14.96 19.39 -30.63
N ASP A 215 -16.04 19.09 -31.36
CA ASP A 215 -16.57 19.98 -32.40
C ASP A 215 -17.75 20.77 -31.87
N THR A 216 -17.48 21.88 -31.19
CA THR A 216 -18.29 23.11 -31.31
C THR A 216 -17.57 24.32 -30.74
N ASP A 217 -17.38 25.30 -31.65
CA ASP A 217 -17.19 26.74 -31.44
C ASP A 217 -15.93 27.25 -30.73
N LEU A 218 -14.89 27.57 -31.50
CA LEU A 218 -14.00 28.70 -31.20
C LEU A 218 -13.68 29.53 -32.45
N VAL A 219 -14.00 30.82 -32.30
CA VAL A 219 -13.87 31.92 -33.26
C VAL A 219 -12.39 32.26 -33.53
N SER A 220 -12.09 32.61 -34.79
CA SER A 220 -10.74 32.87 -35.33
C SER A 220 -10.00 34.03 -34.66
N LEU A 221 -8.75 33.77 -34.27
CA LEU A 221 -7.79 34.64 -33.58
C LEU A 221 -6.91 35.49 -34.53
N GLU A 222 -7.16 35.46 -35.85
CA GLU A 222 -6.34 36.15 -36.85
C GLU A 222 -6.39 37.70 -36.79
N GLU A 223 -7.32 38.31 -36.06
CA GLU A 223 -7.53 39.77 -36.11
C GLU A 223 -6.70 40.58 -35.09
N ILE A 224 -5.91 39.93 -34.22
CA ILE A 224 -5.24 40.61 -33.07
C ILE A 224 -3.73 40.87 -33.29
N MET A 225 -3.09 40.28 -34.30
CA MET A 225 -1.62 40.27 -34.40
C MET A 225 -1.01 41.29 -35.39
N SER A 226 -1.43 42.56 -35.37
CA SER A 226 -0.80 43.59 -36.24
C SER A 226 -0.01 44.70 -35.55
N ASP A 227 0.32 44.63 -34.25
CA ASP A 227 1.16 45.66 -33.62
C ASP A 227 1.92 45.15 -32.39
N VAL A 228 3.11 44.56 -32.56
CA VAL A 228 4.13 44.53 -31.49
C VAL A 228 5.54 44.59 -32.08
N THR A 229 6.20 45.75 -31.96
CA THR A 229 7.65 45.87 -32.07
C THR A 229 8.30 45.42 -30.77
N ILE A 230 8.82 44.20 -30.75
CA ILE A 230 9.46 43.56 -29.58
C ILE A 230 10.85 44.18 -29.36
N ALA A 231 11.16 44.58 -28.13
CA ALA A 231 12.46 45.13 -27.77
C ALA A 231 13.55 44.04 -27.76
N GLN A 232 14.80 44.38 -28.09
CA GLN A 232 15.91 43.41 -28.20
C GLN A 232 16.10 42.53 -26.95
N ALA A 233 15.80 43.05 -25.76
CA ALA A 233 15.86 42.30 -24.49
C ALA A 233 14.78 41.20 -24.37
N GLU A 234 13.61 41.41 -24.96
CA GLU A 234 12.54 40.41 -25.02
C GLU A 234 12.86 39.33 -26.07
N LEU A 235 13.54 39.68 -27.16
CA LEU A 235 14.06 38.72 -28.13
C LEU A 235 15.11 37.79 -27.52
N ASP A 236 16.00 38.32 -26.67
CA ASP A 236 17.02 37.51 -26.00
C ASP A 236 16.41 36.62 -24.88
N ALA A 237 15.37 37.09 -24.20
CA ALA A 237 14.58 36.26 -23.27
C ALA A 237 13.80 35.14 -23.98
N LEU A 238 13.25 35.42 -25.17
CA LEU A 238 12.59 34.43 -26.02
C LEU A 238 13.58 33.40 -26.58
N LYS A 239 14.82 33.78 -26.90
CA LYS A 239 15.88 32.83 -27.31
C LYS A 239 16.29 31.88 -26.18
N GLU A 240 16.34 32.37 -24.94
CA GLU A 240 16.58 31.53 -23.77
C GLU A 240 15.38 30.61 -23.46
N GLN A 241 14.14 31.08 -23.65
CA GLN A 241 12.96 30.22 -23.60
C GLN A 241 12.96 29.16 -24.72
N ALA A 242 13.40 29.51 -25.93
CA ALA A 242 13.49 28.58 -27.05
C ALA A 242 14.55 27.48 -26.82
N LYS A 243 15.69 27.80 -26.20
CA LYS A 243 16.68 26.78 -25.78
C LYS A 243 16.14 25.83 -24.71
N LYS A 244 15.31 26.33 -23.79
CA LYS A 244 14.63 25.47 -22.81
C LYS A 244 13.56 24.61 -23.47
N ALA A 245 12.88 25.10 -24.50
CA ALA A 245 11.93 24.32 -25.29
C ALA A 245 12.63 23.21 -26.08
N GLU A 246 13.81 23.45 -26.66
CA GLU A 246 14.63 22.43 -27.32
C GLU A 246 15.06 21.32 -26.35
N GLN A 247 15.39 21.67 -25.09
CA GLN A 247 15.65 20.68 -24.03
C GLN A 247 14.40 19.89 -23.63
N VAL A 248 13.21 20.47 -23.73
CA VAL A 248 11.94 19.79 -23.47
C VAL A 248 11.62 18.81 -24.61
N GLU A 249 11.83 19.20 -25.86
CA GLU A 249 11.64 18.33 -27.03
C GLU A 249 12.59 17.11 -26.98
N ASP A 250 13.86 17.31 -26.60
CA ASP A 250 14.83 16.23 -26.37
C ASP A 250 14.43 15.31 -25.20
N LEU A 251 13.78 15.85 -24.17
CA LEU A 251 13.28 15.06 -23.04
C LEU A 251 12.00 14.29 -23.40
N GLU A 252 11.11 14.89 -24.20
CA GLU A 252 9.90 14.25 -24.72
C GLU A 252 10.25 13.10 -25.67
N ALA A 253 11.25 13.29 -26.53
CA ALA A 253 11.76 12.22 -27.40
C ALA A 253 12.32 11.03 -26.59
N LYS A 254 13.09 11.30 -25.53
CA LYS A 254 13.60 10.25 -24.62
C LYS A 254 12.49 9.58 -23.83
N LEU A 255 11.45 10.32 -23.45
CA LEU A 255 10.30 9.79 -22.71
C LEU A 255 9.47 8.86 -23.61
N ALA A 256 9.24 9.24 -24.88
CA ALA A 256 8.59 8.38 -25.87
C ALA A 256 9.40 7.11 -26.17
N GLU A 257 10.73 7.20 -26.22
CA GLU A 257 11.60 6.02 -26.39
C GLU A 257 11.53 5.08 -25.17
N LEU A 258 11.54 5.63 -23.95
CA LEU A 258 11.35 4.85 -22.71
C LEU A 258 9.97 4.21 -22.63
N GLU A 259 8.91 4.93 -22.99
CA GLU A 259 7.55 4.38 -23.02
C GLU A 259 7.42 3.23 -24.02
N SER A 260 8.08 3.32 -25.18
CA SER A 260 8.16 2.25 -26.17
C SER A 260 8.93 1.02 -25.67
N GLN A 261 10.04 1.22 -24.95
CA GLN A 261 10.78 0.12 -24.31
C GLN A 261 9.96 -0.56 -23.21
N VAL A 262 9.28 0.22 -22.36
CA VAL A 262 8.40 -0.31 -21.31
C VAL A 262 7.23 -1.09 -21.91
N ALA A 263 6.62 -0.60 -23.01
CA ALA A 263 5.53 -1.31 -23.69
C ALA A 263 5.98 -2.69 -24.20
N LYS A 264 7.17 -2.79 -24.80
CA LYS A 264 7.75 -4.08 -25.23
C LYS A 264 8.02 -5.03 -24.07
N GLU A 265 8.59 -4.54 -22.97
CA GLU A 265 8.83 -5.38 -21.79
C GLU A 265 7.54 -5.86 -21.12
N VAL A 266 6.45 -5.09 -21.22
CA VAL A 266 5.12 -5.49 -20.73
C VAL A 266 4.53 -6.58 -21.61
N GLU A 267 4.62 -6.44 -22.93
CA GLU A 267 4.15 -7.44 -23.90
C GLU A 267 4.90 -8.78 -23.74
N GLU A 268 6.22 -8.74 -23.55
CA GLU A 268 7.02 -9.94 -23.25
C GLU A 268 6.64 -10.58 -21.91
N LYS A 269 6.26 -9.79 -20.89
CA LYS A 269 5.80 -10.31 -19.59
C LYS A 269 4.42 -10.94 -19.65
N GLU A 270 3.50 -10.34 -20.40
CA GLU A 270 2.15 -10.89 -20.61
C GLU A 270 2.23 -12.22 -21.37
N ALA A 271 3.09 -12.32 -22.38
CA ALA A 271 3.33 -13.58 -23.10
C ALA A 271 3.89 -14.70 -22.19
N VAL A 272 4.85 -14.38 -21.31
CA VAL A 272 5.40 -15.34 -20.33
C VAL A 272 4.35 -15.75 -19.28
N GLN A 273 3.45 -14.84 -18.91
CA GLN A 273 2.36 -15.15 -17.99
C GLN A 273 1.32 -16.07 -18.64
N GLU A 274 0.92 -15.81 -19.90
CA GLU A 274 0.01 -16.69 -20.63
C GLU A 274 0.59 -18.10 -20.81
N GLU A 275 1.89 -18.22 -21.11
CA GLU A 275 2.57 -19.52 -21.21
C GLU A 275 2.59 -20.26 -19.85
N ALA A 276 2.74 -19.53 -18.74
CA ALA A 276 2.67 -20.10 -17.39
C ALA A 276 1.25 -20.59 -17.03
N GLU A 277 0.21 -19.83 -17.38
CA GLU A 277 -1.19 -20.22 -17.18
C GLU A 277 -1.57 -21.43 -18.03
N GLU A 278 -1.11 -21.51 -19.29
CA GLU A 278 -1.31 -22.68 -20.15
C GLU A 278 -0.62 -23.94 -19.60
N LEU A 279 0.59 -23.78 -19.03
CA LEU A 279 1.31 -24.86 -18.37
C LEU A 279 0.59 -25.33 -17.09
N GLU A 280 0.04 -24.42 -16.27
CA GLU A 280 -0.76 -24.79 -15.10
C GLU A 280 -2.04 -25.54 -15.47
N GLU A 281 -2.73 -25.13 -16.54
CA GLU A 281 -3.91 -25.84 -17.03
C GLU A 281 -3.56 -27.25 -17.54
N LYS A 282 -2.44 -27.40 -18.26
CA LYS A 282 -1.92 -28.72 -18.66
C LYS A 282 -1.59 -29.61 -17.46
N VAL A 283 -0.96 -29.05 -16.42
CA VAL A 283 -0.61 -29.78 -15.20
C VAL A 283 -1.88 -30.24 -14.47
N THR A 284 -2.87 -29.38 -14.30
CA THR A 284 -4.13 -29.75 -13.62
C THR A 284 -4.91 -30.83 -14.37
N LYS A 285 -4.91 -30.78 -15.71
CA LYS A 285 -5.53 -31.82 -16.55
C LYS A 285 -4.82 -33.17 -16.42
N LEU A 286 -3.48 -33.18 -16.47
CA LEU A 286 -2.69 -34.40 -16.28
C LEU A 286 -2.85 -34.98 -14.85
N GLU A 287 -2.97 -34.14 -13.84
CA GLU A 287 -3.24 -34.59 -12.46
C GLU A 287 -4.66 -35.19 -12.30
N ALA A 288 -5.64 -34.68 -13.02
CA ALA A 288 -6.99 -35.26 -13.07
C ALA A 288 -7.00 -36.63 -13.78
N ASP A 289 -6.30 -36.75 -14.91
CA ASP A 289 -6.17 -38.00 -15.66
C ASP A 289 -5.46 -39.08 -14.82
N LEU A 290 -4.35 -38.73 -14.15
CA LEU A 290 -3.66 -39.64 -13.21
C LEU A 290 -4.57 -40.11 -12.06
N LYS A 291 -5.46 -39.23 -11.58
CA LYS A 291 -6.40 -39.58 -10.52
C LYS A 291 -7.50 -40.52 -11.00
N SER A 292 -7.90 -40.46 -12.28
CA SER A 292 -8.78 -41.47 -12.88
C SER A 292 -8.07 -42.81 -13.06
N TYR A 293 -6.82 -42.83 -13.53
CA TYR A 293 -6.06 -44.08 -13.68
C TYR A 293 -5.77 -44.76 -12.33
N ARG A 294 -5.49 -43.98 -11.27
CA ARG A 294 -5.36 -44.53 -9.90
C ARG A 294 -6.66 -45.06 -9.31
N LYS A 295 -7.83 -44.64 -9.81
CA LYS A 295 -9.12 -45.22 -9.41
C LYS A 295 -9.40 -46.56 -10.09
N GLU A 296 -8.77 -46.82 -11.25
CA GLU A 296 -8.82 -48.11 -11.93
C GLU A 296 -7.81 -49.11 -11.36
N GLU A 297 -6.84 -48.68 -10.52
CA GLU A 297 -5.86 -49.54 -9.83
C GLU A 297 -6.42 -50.37 -8.65
N ASP A 298 -7.61 -50.02 -8.12
CA ASP A 298 -8.19 -50.75 -6.97
C ASP A 298 -8.94 -52.03 -7.38
N ASP A 299 -9.04 -52.32 -8.70
CA ASP A 299 -9.56 -53.56 -9.25
C ASP A 299 -8.71 -54.00 -10.46
N THR A 300 -7.89 -55.05 -10.30
CA THR A 300 -7.09 -55.84 -11.30
C THR A 300 -5.63 -55.45 -11.62
N ASP A 301 -4.81 -56.51 -11.77
CA ASP A 301 -3.38 -56.51 -12.17
C ASP A 301 -3.13 -55.69 -13.45
N VAL A 302 -2.51 -54.52 -13.29
CA VAL A 302 -2.18 -53.60 -14.37
C VAL A 302 -1.11 -54.20 -15.30
N PRO A 303 -1.35 -54.31 -16.62
CA PRO A 303 -0.35 -54.79 -17.58
C PRO A 303 0.93 -53.95 -17.56
N GLU A 304 2.11 -54.59 -17.62
CA GLU A 304 3.43 -53.93 -17.52
C GLU A 304 3.61 -52.75 -18.48
N ALA A 305 2.99 -52.79 -19.66
CA ALA A 305 3.01 -51.70 -20.63
C ALA A 305 2.37 -50.40 -20.10
N VAL A 306 1.32 -50.50 -19.28
CA VAL A 306 0.63 -49.35 -18.67
C VAL A 306 1.45 -48.81 -17.49
N ARG A 307 2.15 -49.68 -16.74
CA ARG A 307 3.10 -49.24 -15.69
C ARG A 307 4.26 -48.43 -16.27
N VAL A 308 4.85 -48.88 -17.38
CA VAL A 308 5.93 -48.14 -18.06
C VAL A 308 5.44 -46.80 -18.60
N GLN A 309 4.22 -46.73 -19.15
CA GLN A 309 3.63 -45.45 -19.58
C GLN A 309 3.37 -44.49 -18.42
N LEU A 310 2.86 -44.99 -17.29
CA LEU A 310 2.68 -44.19 -16.08
C LEU A 310 4.01 -43.69 -15.52
N GLU A 311 5.05 -44.51 -15.56
CA GLU A 311 6.41 -44.11 -15.14
C GLU A 311 6.95 -43.00 -16.04
N GLN A 312 6.84 -43.14 -17.36
CA GLN A 312 7.21 -42.09 -18.33
C GLN A 312 6.41 -40.80 -18.12
N GLN A 313 5.10 -40.90 -17.88
CA GLN A 313 4.26 -39.74 -17.60
C GLN A 313 4.64 -39.07 -16.27
N ASN A 314 5.00 -39.84 -15.25
CA ASN A 314 5.47 -39.29 -13.98
C ASN A 314 6.82 -38.58 -14.12
N GLU A 315 7.74 -39.12 -14.92
CA GLU A 315 9.01 -38.47 -15.25
C GLU A 315 8.78 -37.16 -16.00
N GLU A 316 7.88 -37.16 -16.99
CA GLU A 316 7.51 -35.96 -17.73
C GLU A 316 6.88 -34.90 -16.84
N ILE A 317 5.94 -35.28 -15.96
CA ILE A 317 5.31 -34.38 -14.99
C ILE A 317 6.36 -33.81 -14.03
N ASN A 318 7.31 -34.62 -13.57
CA ASN A 318 8.38 -34.14 -12.70
C ASN A 318 9.34 -33.19 -13.43
N ARG A 319 9.59 -33.40 -14.73
CA ARG A 319 10.36 -32.48 -15.56
C ARG A 319 9.64 -31.15 -15.71
N LEU A 320 8.37 -31.17 -16.09
CA LEU A 320 7.53 -29.99 -16.24
C LEU A 320 7.38 -29.21 -14.92
N LYS A 321 7.24 -29.90 -13.78
CA LYS A 321 7.21 -29.26 -12.46
C LYS A 321 8.51 -28.53 -12.12
N LYS A 322 9.66 -29.08 -12.53
CA LYS A 322 10.96 -28.41 -12.34
C LYS A 322 11.12 -27.22 -13.27
N GLU A 323 10.72 -27.35 -14.54
CA GLU A 323 10.75 -26.27 -15.52
C GLU A 323 9.83 -25.11 -15.09
N ALA A 324 8.59 -25.39 -14.69
CA ALA A 324 7.66 -24.38 -14.19
C ALA A 324 8.17 -23.67 -12.92
N LEU A 325 8.80 -24.41 -12.00
CA LEU A 325 9.43 -23.82 -10.83
C LEU A 325 10.60 -22.89 -11.22
N ALA A 326 11.43 -23.31 -12.18
CA ALA A 326 12.54 -22.51 -12.66
C ALA A 326 12.06 -21.20 -13.30
N SER A 327 11.06 -21.27 -14.18
CA SER A 327 10.47 -20.09 -14.81
C SER A 327 9.87 -19.11 -13.79
N ARG A 328 9.18 -19.63 -12.76
CA ARG A 328 8.63 -18.80 -11.67
C ARG A 328 9.73 -18.11 -10.86
N VAL A 329 10.81 -18.83 -10.56
CA VAL A 329 11.96 -18.25 -9.84
C VAL A 329 12.63 -17.18 -10.69
N ASP A 330 12.84 -17.43 -11.98
CA ASP A 330 13.45 -16.46 -12.89
C ASP A 330 12.60 -15.19 -13.04
N ALA A 331 11.28 -15.31 -13.19
CA ALA A 331 10.36 -14.17 -13.21
C ALA A 331 10.46 -13.33 -11.90
N LEU A 332 10.61 -14.00 -10.76
CA LEU A 332 10.74 -13.33 -9.47
C LEU A 332 12.09 -12.63 -9.31
N ILE A 333 13.16 -13.25 -9.80
CA ILE A 333 14.50 -12.65 -9.83
C ILE A 333 14.52 -11.43 -10.77
N GLU A 334 13.88 -11.48 -11.93
CA GLU A 334 13.77 -10.32 -12.82
C GLU A 334 12.96 -9.18 -12.18
N LYS A 335 11.84 -9.51 -11.51
CA LYS A 335 11.08 -8.54 -10.71
C LYS A 335 11.95 -7.90 -9.62
N ALA A 336 12.78 -8.69 -8.94
CA ALA A 336 13.70 -8.18 -7.94
C ALA A 336 14.81 -7.31 -8.57
N LYS A 337 15.38 -7.70 -9.72
CA LYS A 337 16.38 -6.91 -10.46
C LYS A 337 15.85 -5.56 -10.91
N ALA A 338 14.55 -5.42 -11.19
CA ALA A 338 13.94 -4.14 -11.58
C ALA A 338 13.67 -3.22 -10.38
N ARG A 339 13.64 -3.75 -9.16
CA ARG A 339 13.30 -2.98 -7.96
C ARG A 339 14.44 -2.06 -7.53
N ARG A 340 14.10 -0.84 -7.16
CA ARG A 340 15.01 0.18 -6.60
C ARG A 340 14.46 0.70 -5.27
N ASP A 341 15.34 1.08 -4.35
CA ASP A 341 14.98 1.81 -3.13
C ASP A 341 14.81 3.31 -3.40
N GLU A 342 14.49 4.08 -2.36
CA GLU A 342 14.33 5.55 -2.42
C GLU A 342 15.61 6.27 -2.86
N GLU A 343 16.77 5.63 -2.74
CA GLU A 343 18.07 6.14 -3.16
C GLU A 343 18.46 5.66 -4.58
N GLY A 344 17.58 4.92 -5.27
CA GLY A 344 17.82 4.39 -6.60
C GLY A 344 18.76 3.18 -6.63
N LYS A 345 19.01 2.50 -5.50
CA LYS A 345 19.85 1.30 -5.42
C LYS A 345 19.01 0.04 -5.54
N GLY A 346 19.51 -0.93 -6.31
CA GLY A 346 18.89 -2.24 -6.48
C GLY A 346 19.44 -3.30 -5.53
N HIS A 347 18.86 -4.50 -5.60
CA HIS A 347 19.40 -5.69 -4.94
C HIS A 347 20.83 -6.01 -5.43
N SER A 348 21.68 -6.49 -4.53
CA SER A 348 23.02 -6.95 -4.90
C SER A 348 22.94 -8.17 -5.84
N PRO A 349 23.72 -8.24 -6.93
CA PRO A 349 23.75 -9.42 -7.81
C PRO A 349 24.03 -10.73 -7.06
N ILE A 350 24.89 -10.70 -6.05
CA ILE A 350 25.24 -11.85 -5.20
C ILE A 350 24.03 -12.33 -4.40
N LEU A 351 23.22 -11.40 -3.88
CA LEU A 351 22.01 -11.74 -3.13
C LEU A 351 20.96 -12.42 -4.04
N LEU A 352 20.82 -11.93 -5.27
CA LEU A 352 19.90 -12.49 -6.25
C LEU A 352 20.33 -13.90 -6.68
N GLU A 353 21.63 -14.13 -6.82
CA GLU A 353 22.19 -15.45 -7.10
C GLU A 353 21.93 -16.44 -5.94
N ILE A 354 22.22 -16.02 -4.70
CA ILE A 354 21.94 -16.82 -3.50
C ILE A 354 20.45 -17.15 -3.39
N ALA A 355 19.57 -16.17 -3.63
CA ALA A 355 18.14 -16.36 -3.59
C ALA A 355 17.65 -17.33 -4.68
N ARG A 356 18.17 -17.20 -5.92
CA ARG A 356 17.86 -18.10 -7.03
C ARG A 356 18.23 -19.54 -6.69
N SER A 357 19.46 -19.79 -6.28
CA SER A 357 19.92 -21.14 -5.92
C SER A 357 19.14 -21.72 -4.72
N ALA A 358 18.86 -20.90 -3.70
CA ALA A 358 18.05 -21.32 -2.56
C ALA A 358 16.60 -21.70 -2.93
N MET A 359 15.97 -20.97 -3.87
CA MET A 359 14.61 -21.25 -4.32
C MET A 359 14.52 -22.46 -5.25
N LEU A 360 15.56 -22.72 -6.05
CA LEU A 360 15.67 -23.91 -6.90
C LEU A 360 16.10 -25.16 -6.12
N GLY A 361 16.54 -25.01 -4.87
CA GLY A 361 17.09 -26.09 -4.07
C GLY A 361 18.46 -26.57 -4.56
N GLU A 362 19.16 -25.72 -5.31
CA GLU A 362 20.55 -25.95 -5.71
C GLU A 362 21.46 -25.74 -4.49
N THR A 363 22.49 -26.56 -4.36
CA THR A 363 23.53 -26.36 -3.35
C THR A 363 24.27 -25.06 -3.64
N ILE A 364 24.23 -24.13 -2.69
CA ILE A 364 24.96 -22.86 -2.77
C ILE A 364 26.43 -23.16 -2.49
N GLU A 365 27.26 -23.25 -3.53
CA GLU A 365 28.71 -23.38 -3.41
C GLU A 365 29.37 -22.00 -3.20
N ALA A 366 29.10 -21.37 -2.07
CA ALA A 366 29.79 -20.15 -1.65
C ALA A 366 30.97 -20.50 -0.74
N GLY A 367 32.01 -21.13 -1.29
CA GLY A 367 33.19 -21.57 -0.54
C GLY A 367 32.88 -22.70 0.44
N GLU A 368 33.85 -23.58 0.64
CA GLU A 368 33.70 -24.77 1.47
C GLU A 368 33.20 -24.41 2.89
N GLU A 369 32.19 -25.17 3.38
CA GLU A 369 31.68 -25.22 4.77
C GLU A 369 30.46 -24.39 5.23
N LYS A 370 29.56 -23.90 4.36
CA LYS A 370 28.29 -23.30 4.85
C LYS A 370 27.02 -23.83 4.18
N VAL A 371 26.71 -25.11 4.43
CA VAL A 371 25.35 -25.64 4.22
C VAL A 371 24.48 -25.19 5.38
N ILE A 372 23.46 -24.37 5.12
CA ILE A 372 22.40 -24.08 6.10
C ILE A 372 21.60 -25.38 6.27
N ARG A 373 21.99 -26.22 7.23
CA ARG A 373 21.21 -27.39 7.65
C ARG A 373 20.17 -26.94 8.67
N LEU A 374 18.91 -26.84 8.24
CA LEU A 374 17.78 -26.61 9.15
C LEU A 374 17.38 -27.96 9.76
N GLU A 375 17.30 -28.03 11.09
CA GLU A 375 16.96 -29.26 11.81
C GLU A 375 15.51 -29.67 11.56
N SER A 376 15.33 -30.93 11.14
CA SER A 376 14.12 -31.75 11.19
C SER A 376 12.79 -31.09 10.77
N VAL A 377 12.65 -30.74 9.50
CA VAL A 377 11.34 -30.53 8.87
C VAL A 377 11.29 -31.34 7.57
N ASP A 378 10.11 -31.87 7.22
CA ASP A 378 9.87 -32.58 5.96
C ASP A 378 10.42 -31.75 4.76
N PRO A 379 11.31 -32.30 3.91
CA PRO A 379 12.05 -31.53 2.89
C PRO A 379 11.16 -30.66 1.98
N ALA A 380 9.95 -31.13 1.67
CA ALA A 380 9.00 -30.39 0.84
C ALA A 380 8.45 -29.14 1.54
N SER A 381 8.15 -29.23 2.83
CA SER A 381 7.65 -28.11 3.64
C SER A 381 8.74 -27.06 3.91
N LEU A 382 9.99 -27.50 4.10
CA LEU A 382 11.14 -26.63 4.29
C LEU A 382 11.47 -25.84 3.02
N ALA A 383 11.44 -26.50 1.86
CA ALA A 383 11.64 -25.84 0.57
C ALA A 383 10.54 -24.81 0.28
N SER A 384 9.29 -25.09 0.65
CA SER A 384 8.18 -24.14 0.52
C SER A 384 8.33 -22.93 1.45
N TYR A 385 8.74 -23.17 2.71
CA TYR A 385 8.99 -22.12 3.68
C TYR A 385 10.17 -21.22 3.27
N SER A 386 11.29 -21.82 2.87
CA SER A 386 12.48 -21.10 2.37
C SER A 386 12.12 -20.24 1.16
N ARG A 387 11.35 -20.78 0.20
CA ARG A 387 10.86 -20.02 -0.95
C ARG A 387 10.04 -18.81 -0.51
N LYS A 388 9.03 -19.00 0.35
CA LYS A 388 8.21 -17.87 0.86
C LYS A 388 9.04 -16.83 1.61
N ALA A 389 10.07 -17.25 2.35
CA ALA A 389 10.97 -16.34 3.04
C ALA A 389 11.79 -15.49 2.05
N TRP A 390 12.33 -16.10 0.99
CA TRP A 390 13.05 -15.39 -0.07
C TRP A 390 12.14 -14.49 -0.91
N GLU A 391 10.93 -14.95 -1.24
CA GLU A 391 9.89 -14.14 -1.91
C GLU A 391 9.63 -12.85 -1.10
N LEU A 392 9.33 -12.99 0.20
CA LEU A 392 9.12 -11.85 1.10
C LEU A 392 10.36 -10.95 1.22
N LEU A 393 11.55 -11.52 1.31
CA LEU A 393 12.79 -10.76 1.46
C LEU A 393 13.07 -9.90 0.22
N LEU A 394 12.91 -10.48 -0.98
CA LEU A 394 13.05 -9.77 -2.25
C LEU A 394 11.93 -8.74 -2.46
N GLU A 395 10.75 -8.96 -1.85
CA GLU A 395 9.60 -8.08 -1.89
C GLU A 395 9.54 -6.97 -0.83
N VAL A 396 10.36 -7.03 0.23
CA VAL A 396 10.27 -6.05 1.33
C VAL A 396 11.53 -5.19 1.44
N LEU A 397 12.71 -5.72 1.11
CA LEU A 397 13.98 -5.03 1.38
C LEU A 397 14.73 -4.68 0.09
N PRO A 398 14.35 -3.62 -0.65
CA PRO A 398 15.26 -3.07 -1.65
C PRO A 398 16.47 -2.46 -0.93
N GLY A 399 17.67 -2.91 -1.27
CA GLY A 399 18.91 -2.32 -0.76
C GLY A 399 20.10 -3.28 -0.74
N GLN A 400 21.30 -2.73 -0.88
CA GLN A 400 22.54 -3.46 -0.67
C GLN A 400 22.76 -3.66 0.84
N VAL A 401 22.65 -4.89 1.34
CA VAL A 401 23.31 -5.25 2.59
C VAL A 401 24.80 -5.26 2.31
N GLN A 402 25.54 -4.28 2.86
CA GLN A 402 26.99 -4.38 2.89
C GLN A 402 27.34 -5.57 3.80
N PHE A 403 27.65 -6.71 3.20
CA PHE A 403 28.34 -7.76 3.92
C PHE A 403 29.74 -7.21 4.22
N GLU A 404 29.96 -6.71 5.44
CA GLU A 404 31.32 -6.49 5.94
C GLU A 404 32.05 -7.83 5.82
N THR A 405 32.95 -7.94 4.85
CA THR A 405 33.96 -8.99 4.84
C THR A 405 34.97 -8.70 5.94
N LYS A 406 34.56 -8.87 7.20
CA LYS A 406 35.51 -9.18 8.26
C LYS A 406 35.88 -10.65 8.08
N THR A 407 36.76 -10.90 7.11
CA THR A 407 37.64 -12.05 7.23
C THR A 407 38.49 -11.80 8.47
N GLU A 408 38.19 -12.53 9.54
CA GLU A 408 38.98 -12.58 10.76
C GLU A 408 40.41 -13.04 10.45
N THR A 409 41.27 -12.12 10.04
CA THR A 409 42.71 -12.30 10.02
C THR A 409 43.39 -10.96 10.33
N SER A 410 43.34 -10.54 11.60
CA SER A 410 44.40 -9.70 12.19
C SER A 410 44.30 -9.74 13.72
N GLU A 411 45.11 -10.65 14.27
CA GLU A 411 45.73 -10.72 15.61
C GLU A 411 44.90 -10.50 16.90
N PRO A 412 45.13 -11.33 17.94
CA PRO A 412 44.36 -11.31 19.17
C PRO A 412 44.81 -10.14 20.05
N THR A 413 43.94 -9.16 20.27
CA THR A 413 44.09 -8.23 21.40
C THR A 413 42.89 -8.37 22.34
N GLU A 414 43.17 -9.01 23.46
CA GLU A 414 42.52 -8.92 24.78
C GLU A 414 40.99 -9.04 24.86
N ASN A 415 40.61 -10.30 25.05
CA ASN A 415 39.43 -10.85 25.74
C ASN A 415 38.65 -9.88 26.69
N PRO A 416 37.35 -9.62 26.42
CA PRO A 416 36.41 -9.30 27.47
C PRO A 416 35.12 -10.15 27.36
N LEU A 417 35.24 -11.46 27.19
CA LEU A 417 34.10 -12.37 27.39
C LEU A 417 34.50 -13.51 28.32
N ASN A 418 34.61 -13.18 29.60
CA ASN A 418 34.41 -14.16 30.66
C ASN A 418 32.92 -14.56 30.64
N ALA A 419 32.68 -15.77 30.15
CA ALA A 419 31.44 -16.50 30.25
C ALA A 419 31.15 -16.80 31.74
N ASP A 420 30.09 -16.20 32.29
CA ASP A 420 29.31 -16.75 33.43
C ASP A 420 28.10 -15.86 33.78
N LYS A 421 27.26 -15.55 32.79
CA LYS A 421 25.91 -15.02 33.06
C LYS A 421 24.89 -15.82 32.29
N THR A 422 24.55 -16.99 32.84
CA THR A 422 23.25 -17.60 32.60
C THR A 422 22.17 -16.63 33.08
N TYR A 423 21.31 -16.19 32.16
CA TYR A 423 20.13 -15.41 32.54
C TYR A 423 19.24 -16.32 33.39
N GLY A 424 19.10 -15.97 34.67
CA GLY A 424 18.24 -16.68 35.60
C GLY A 424 16.80 -16.67 35.11
N LYS A 425 16.07 -17.75 35.41
CA LYS A 425 14.65 -17.94 35.10
C LYS A 425 13.80 -16.72 35.46
N ASP A 426 14.18 -16.03 36.52
CA ASP A 426 13.58 -14.82 37.06
C ASP A 426 13.57 -13.64 36.08
N VAL A 427 14.59 -13.52 35.21
CA VAL A 427 14.67 -12.48 34.17
C VAL A 427 13.74 -12.81 33.00
N ILE A 428 13.60 -14.10 32.69
CA ILE A 428 12.70 -14.60 31.65
C ILE A 428 11.25 -14.46 32.12
N ASP A 429 10.96 -14.81 33.37
CA ASP A 429 9.61 -14.70 33.96
C ASP A 429 9.16 -13.23 34.11
N ALA A 430 10.08 -12.30 34.41
CA ALA A 430 9.80 -10.87 34.44
C ALA A 430 9.47 -10.30 33.05
N PHE A 431 10.13 -10.78 31.99
CA PHE A 431 9.85 -10.38 30.62
C PHE A 431 8.45 -10.80 30.16
N TRP A 432 7.97 -11.96 30.60
CA TRP A 432 6.63 -12.46 30.24
C TRP A 432 5.51 -11.91 31.13
N ALA A 433 5.82 -11.35 32.29
CA ALA A 433 4.83 -10.73 33.18
C ALA A 433 4.46 -9.28 32.77
N ASP A 434 5.28 -8.65 31.92
CA ASP A 434 5.07 -7.29 31.39
C ASP A 434 4.38 -7.27 30.01
N MET A 435 3.97 -8.45 29.50
CA MET A 435 3.03 -8.62 28.38
C MET A 435 1.68 -9.11 28.87
#